data_AF-A0A4V6E359-F1
#
_entry.id   AF-A0A4V6E359-F1
#
_cell.length_a   1.000
_cell.length_b   1.000
_cell.length_c   1.000
_cell.angle_alpha   90.00
_cell.angle_beta   90.00
_cell.angle_gamma   90.00
#
_symmetry.space_group_name_H-M   'P 1'
#
loop_
_entity.id
_entity.type
_entity.pdbx_description
1 polymer ?
#
loop_
_entity_poly.entity_id
_entity_poly.type
_entity_poly.pdbx_seq_one_letter_code
_entity_poly.pdbx_strand_id
1 'polypeptide(L)'
;MEIERAREDALVAGVAGVTTIAIALLSSFTGVVSVATLPTLAPLAVYAVYLFSRKGGPYGTVDTARNWAVAAAGVGALVLLASAAL
;
A
#
# COMPACT_ATOMS: atom_id res chain seq x y z
N MET A 1 3.98 -2.44 24.61
CA MET A 1 3.34 -2.45 23.28
C MET A 1 1.85 -2.30 23.51
N GLU A 2 1.25 -1.22 23.04
CA GLU A 2 -0.20 -1.06 23.12
C GLU A 2 -0.84 -1.83 21.96
N ILE A 3 -1.79 -2.71 22.27
CA ILE A 3 -2.41 -3.60 21.28
C ILE A 3 -3.11 -2.84 20.16
N GLU A 4 -3.55 -1.61 20.42
CA GLU A 4 -4.18 -0.74 19.44
C GLU A 4 -3.20 -0.33 18.34
N ARG A 5 -1.97 0.05 18.69
CA ARG A 5 -0.94 0.37 17.69
C ARG A 5 -0.58 -0.84 16.84
N ALA A 6 -0.53 -2.03 17.44
CA ALA A 6 -0.28 -3.26 16.70
C ALA A 6 -1.42 -3.58 15.72
N ARG A 7 -2.68 -3.31 16.10
CA ARG A 7 -3.84 -3.46 15.22
C ARG A 7 -3.79 -2.49 14.05
N GLU A 8 -3.46 -1.23 14.30
CA GLU A 8 -3.31 -0.21 13.27
C GLU A 8 -2.19 -0.57 12.28
N ASP A 9 -1.03 -1.00 12.77
CA ASP A 9 0.07 -1.46 11.92
C ASP A 9 -0.35 -2.67 11.08
N ALA A 10 -1.00 -3.67 11.69
CA ALA A 10 -1.48 -4.86 10.98
C ALA A 10 -2.49 -4.52 9.88
N LEU A 11 -3.34 -3.51 10.08
CA LEU A 11 -4.28 -3.02 9.07
C LEU A 11 -3.52 -2.48 7.85
N VAL A 12 -2.59 -1.54 8.05
CA VAL A 12 -1.88 -0.91 6.94
C VAL A 12 -0.98 -1.92 6.23
N ALA A 13 -0.25 -2.74 6.98
CA ALA A 13 0.59 -3.81 6.46
C ALA A 13 -0.23 -4.82 5.64
N GLY A 14 -1.39 -5.23 6.17
CA GLY A 14 -2.29 -6.16 5.52
C GLY A 14 -2.82 -5.63 4.19
N VAL A 15 -3.28 -4.38 4.16
CA VAL A 15 -3.77 -3.76 2.92
C VAL A 15 -2.66 -3.59 1.90
N ALA A 16 -1.47 -3.13 2.31
CA ALA A 16 -0.32 -3.02 1.43
C ALA A 16 0.07 -4.37 0.82
N GLY A 17 0.19 -5.42 1.65
CA GLY A 17 0.53 -6.77 1.22
C GLY A 17 -0.51 -7.38 0.27
N VAL A 18 -1.80 -7.29 0.63
CA VAL A 18 -2.90 -7.79 -0.22
C VAL A 18 -2.93 -7.05 -1.56
N THR A 19 -2.74 -5.73 -1.56
CA THR A 19 -2.70 -4.94 -2.80
C THR A 19 -1.55 -5.36 -3.70
N THR A 20 -0.34 -5.54 -3.15
CA THR A 20 0.82 -6.05 -3.91
C THR A 20 0.55 -7.44 -4.49
N ILE A 21 -0.03 -8.35 -3.71
CA ILE A 21 -0.41 -9.69 -4.21
C ILE A 21 -1.44 -9.58 -5.34
N ALA A 22 -2.46 -8.74 -5.19
CA ALA A 22 -3.50 -8.54 -6.19
C ALA A 22 -2.91 -8.03 -7.52
N ILE A 23 -1.98 -7.07 -7.48
CA ILE A 23 -1.28 -6.57 -8.68
C ILE A 23 -0.48 -7.70 -9.34
N ALA A 24 0.29 -8.46 -8.56
CA ALA A 24 1.11 -9.55 -9.09
C ALA A 24 0.26 -10.64 -9.76
N LEU A 25 -0.87 -11.01 -9.14
CA LEU A 25 -1.83 -11.95 -9.71
C LEU A 25 -2.44 -11.39 -11.00
N LEU A 26 -2.94 -10.16 -10.97
CA LEU A 26 -3.54 -9.55 -12.16
C LEU A 26 -2.55 -9.47 -13.33
N SER A 27 -1.32 -9.08 -13.05
CA SER A 27 -0.25 -9.00 -14.04
C SER A 27 0.13 -10.37 -14.61
N SER A 28 0.02 -11.44 -13.81
CA SER A 28 0.39 -12.80 -14.24
C SER A 28 -0.73 -13.50 -15.00
N PHE A 29 -2.00 -13.24 -14.66
CA PHE A 29 -3.15 -14.01 -15.17
C PHE A 29 -3.90 -13.35 -16.33
N THR A 30 -3.86 -12.03 -16.45
CA THR A 30 -4.68 -11.35 -17.47
C THR A 30 -3.99 -11.22 -18.82
N GLY A 31 -2.65 -11.07 -18.85
CA GLY A 31 -1.91 -10.69 -20.06
C GLY A 31 -2.30 -9.31 -20.63
N VAL A 32 -3.27 -8.62 -20.03
CA VAL A 32 -3.79 -7.31 -20.43
C VAL A 32 -2.95 -6.18 -19.83
N VAL A 33 -2.41 -6.37 -18.63
CA VAL A 33 -1.58 -5.38 -17.94
C VAL A 33 -0.30 -6.06 -17.47
N SER A 34 0.85 -5.61 -17.99
CA SER A 34 2.17 -6.08 -17.53
C SER A 34 2.77 -5.04 -16.60
N VAL A 35 2.92 -5.40 -15.33
CA VAL A 35 3.50 -4.50 -14.31
C VAL A 35 4.92 -4.95 -14.01
N ALA A 36 5.88 -4.05 -14.17
CA ALA A 36 7.26 -4.33 -13.79
C ALA A 36 7.38 -4.60 -12.28
N THR A 37 8.34 -5.45 -11.90
CA THR A 37 8.51 -5.92 -10.51
C THR A 37 8.65 -4.79 -9.50
N LEU A 38 9.38 -3.71 -9.83
CA LEU A 38 9.59 -2.58 -8.92
C LEU A 38 8.28 -1.82 -8.62
N PRO A 39 7.51 -1.37 -9.63
CA PRO A 39 6.18 -0.78 -9.40
C PRO A 39 5.21 -1.65 -8.58
N THR A 40 5.26 -2.97 -8.70
CA THR A 40 4.43 -3.90 -7.91
C THR A 40 4.65 -3.79 -6.40
N LEU A 41 5.82 -3.29 -5.97
CA LEU A 41 6.16 -3.07 -4.56
C LEU A 41 5.71 -1.70 -4.03
N ALA A 42 5.13 -0.82 -4.86
CA ALA A 42 4.72 0.52 -4.44
C ALA A 42 3.76 0.54 -3.24
N PRO A 43 2.75 -0.36 -3.11
CA PRO A 43 1.91 -0.42 -1.91
C PRO A 43 2.73 -0.70 -0.63
N LEU A 44 3.77 -1.53 -0.70
CA LEU A 44 4.67 -1.78 0.44
C LEU A 44 5.53 -0.55 0.77
N ALA A 45 5.93 0.24 -0.23
CA ALA A 45 6.61 1.50 0.01
C ALA A 45 5.73 2.47 0.80
N VAL A 46 4.42 2.52 0.53
CA VAL A 46 3.46 3.31 1.33
C VAL A 46 3.46 2.86 2.80
N TYR A 47 3.45 1.54 3.05
CA TYR A 47 3.55 1.02 4.41
C TYR A 47 4.89 1.36 5.08
N ALA A 48 6.01 1.32 4.35
CA ALA A 48 7.29 1.75 4.88
C ALA A 48 7.26 3.24 5.29
N VAL A 49 6.70 4.11 4.45
CA VAL A 49 6.55 5.54 4.78
C VAL A 49 5.69 5.72 6.03
N TYR A 50 4.57 5.00 6.14
CA TYR A 50 3.73 4.97 7.35
C TYR A 50 4.53 4.61 8.62
N LEU A 51 5.36 3.56 8.56
CA LEU A 51 6.17 3.12 9.70
C LEU A 51 7.19 4.17 10.13
N PHE A 52 7.77 4.92 9.19
CA PHE A 52 8.76 5.94 9.48
C PHE A 52 8.14 7.29 9.85
N SER A 53 6.97 7.64 9.31
CA SER A 53 6.27 8.89 9.64
C SER A 53 5.73 8.88 11.07
N ARG A 54 5.25 7.72 11.55
CA ARG A 54 4.66 7.59 12.90
C ARG A 54 5.66 7.53 14.06
N LYS A 55 6.96 7.77 13.84
CA LYS A 55 8.01 7.69 14.88
C LYS A 55 8.19 8.93 15.77
N GLY A 56 7.16 9.75 15.99
CA GLY A 56 7.17 10.71 17.11
C GLY A 56 6.87 12.17 16.82
N GLY A 57 6.11 12.49 15.77
CA GLY A 57 5.56 13.84 15.55
C GLY A 57 4.09 13.94 15.97
N PRO A 58 3.55 15.16 16.20
CA PRO A 58 2.12 15.35 16.36
C PRO A 58 1.40 14.89 15.10
N TYR A 59 0.56 13.86 15.22
CA TYR A 59 -0.23 13.34 14.11
C TYR A 59 -1.19 14.44 13.63
N GLY A 60 -1.12 14.79 12.35
CA GLY A 60 -2.15 15.61 11.73
C GLY A 60 -3.50 14.89 11.81
N THR A 61 -4.60 15.62 11.75
CA THR A 61 -5.97 15.04 11.77
C THR A 61 -6.23 14.03 10.64
N VAL A 62 -5.39 14.06 9.60
CA VAL A 62 -5.44 13.16 8.44
C VAL A 62 -4.50 11.95 8.56
N ASP A 63 -3.60 11.89 9.55
CA ASP A 63 -2.59 10.86 9.73
C ASP A 63 -3.12 9.65 10.52
N THR A 64 -4.18 9.03 9.98
CA THR A 64 -4.84 7.87 10.56
C THR A 64 -4.45 6.59 9.82
N ALA A 65 -4.38 5.46 10.53
CA ALA A 65 -4.06 4.16 9.91
C ALA A 65 -5.04 3.81 8.77
N ARG A 66 -6.31 4.21 8.92
CA ARG A 66 -7.31 4.08 7.85
C ARG A 66 -6.91 4.82 6.58
N ASN A 67 -6.47 6.07 6.68
CA ASN A 67 -6.08 6.86 5.52
C ASN A 67 -4.83 6.28 4.84
N TRP A 68 -3.87 5.77 5.61
CA TRP A 68 -2.70 5.07 5.06
C TRP A 68 -3.06 3.76 4.35
N ALA A 69 -4.00 2.99 4.90
CA ALA A 69 -4.51 1.79 4.23
C ALA A 69 -5.19 2.15 2.89
N VAL A 70 -6.02 3.20 2.87
CA VAL A 70 -6.64 3.71 1.63
C VAL A 70 -5.58 4.19 0.64
N ALA A 71 -4.54 4.89 1.12
CA ALA A 71 -3.43 5.34 0.28
C ALA A 71 -2.66 4.17 -0.34
N ALA A 72 -2.40 3.09 0.42
CA ALA A 72 -1.72 1.90 -0.11
C ALA A 72 -2.54 1.23 -1.22
N ALA A 73 -3.85 1.09 -1.03
CA ALA A 73 -4.76 0.57 -2.05
C ALA A 73 -4.83 1.50 -3.28
N GLY A 74 -4.94 2.81 -3.05
CA GLY A 74 -4.99 3.82 -4.11
C GLY A 74 -3.72 3.85 -4.96
N VAL A 75 -2.54 3.75 -4.34
CA VAL A 75 -1.26 3.63 -5.07
C VAL A 75 -1.23 2.37 -5.92
N GLY A 76 -1.74 1.24 -5.41
CA GLY A 76 -1.86 0.03 -6.21
C GLY A 76 -2.75 0.21 -7.45
N ALA A 77 -3.89 0.89 -7.30
CA ALA A 77 -4.74 1.24 -8.43
C ALA A 77 -4.03 2.16 -9.44
N LEU A 78 -3.26 3.15 -8.96
CA LEU A 78 -2.47 4.03 -9.83
C LEU A 78 -1.40 3.28 -10.61
N VAL A 79 -0.72 2.31 -9.99
CA VAL A 79 0.25 1.44 -10.68
C VAL A 79 -0.42 0.68 -11.82
N LEU A 80 -1.59 0.09 -11.57
CA LEU A 80 -2.34 -0.63 -12.60
C LEU A 80 -2.76 0.29 -13.75
N LEU A 81 -3.30 1.47 -13.43
CA LEU A 81 -3.72 2.46 -14.44
C LEU A 81 -2.53 2.95 -15.28
N ALA A 82 -1.40 3.24 -14.64
CA ALA A 82 -0.19 3.67 -15.34
C ALA A 82 0.35 2.58 -16.27
N SER A 83 0.36 1.32 -15.82
CA SER A 83 0.79 0.18 -16.64
C SER A 83 -0.16 -0.15 -17.79
N ALA A 84 -1.44 0.19 -17.69
CA ALA A 84 -2.41 0.00 -18.78
C ALA A 84 -2.36 1.12 -19.84
N ALA A 85 -1.74 2.26 -19.52
CA ALA A 85 -1.64 3.42 -20.41
C ALA A 85 -0.36 3.43 -21.28
N LEU A 86 0.54 2.47 -21.08
CA LEU A 86 1.83 2.29 -21.77
C LEU A 86 1.78 1.07 -22.68
#